data_AF-A0A7I0J898-F1
#
_entry.id   AF-A0A7I0J898-F1
#
_cell.length_a   1.000
_cell.length_b   1.000
_cell.length_c   1.000
_cell.angle_alpha   90.00
_cell.angle_beta   90.00
_cell.angle_gamma   90.00
#
_symmetry.space_group_name_H-M   'P 1'
#
loop_
_entity.id
_entity.type
_entity.pdbx_description
1 polymer ?
#
loop_
_entity_poly.entity_id
_entity_poly.type
_entity_poly.pdbx_seq_one_letter_code
_entity_poly.pdbx_strand_id
1 'polypeptide(L)'
;GFGRLGHVFASGDVFDIDPDMITFAKGITSGYFPLGGVIISERLLEQLRRSNHPDALFGHGLTYTSHPIGCAVALKNLDLLEEGVLQHTREISPYFQA
;
A
#
# COMPACT_ATOMS: atom_id res chain seq x y z
N GLY A 1 3.18 1.60 6.51
CA GLY A 1 3.14 2.21 5.18
C GLY A 1 2.75 3.67 5.26
N PHE A 2 2.79 4.35 4.12
CA PHE A 2 2.37 5.74 3.89
C PHE A 2 2.95 6.71 4.91
N GLY A 3 4.27 6.68 5.06
CA GLY A 3 5.01 7.67 5.82
C GLY A 3 5.16 7.42 7.30
N ARG A 4 4.52 6.40 7.90
CA ARG A 4 4.68 6.12 9.34
C ARG A 4 6.14 5.94 9.79
N LEU A 5 6.96 5.33 8.94
CA LEU A 5 8.40 5.17 9.17
C LEU A 5 9.21 5.97 8.15
N GLY A 6 8.64 7.04 7.59
CA GLY A 6 9.30 7.85 6.57
C GLY A 6 9.36 7.24 5.17
N HIS A 7 8.73 6.08 4.94
CA HIS A 7 8.67 5.42 3.63
C HIS A 7 7.22 5.04 3.27
N VAL A 8 6.91 4.93 1.98
CA VAL A 8 5.58 4.46 1.52
C VAL A 8 5.36 3.02 1.99
N PHE A 9 6.35 2.15 1.82
CA PHE A 9 6.38 0.83 2.46
C PHE A 9 7.68 0.67 3.21
N ALA A 10 7.59 0.16 4.44
CA ALA A 10 8.77 -0.06 5.28
C ALA A 10 9.43 -1.42 5.01
N SER A 11 8.75 -2.33 4.31
CA SER A 11 9.22 -3.70 4.10
C SER A 11 10.61 -3.73 3.48
N GLY A 12 10.81 -3.09 2.34
CA GLY A 12 12.14 -2.98 1.72
C GLY A 12 13.04 -2.00 2.46
N ASP A 13 12.67 -0.71 2.44
CA ASP A 13 13.55 0.38 2.88
C ASP A 13 13.99 0.33 4.35
N VAL A 14 13.18 -0.28 5.24
CA VAL A 14 13.47 -0.31 6.69
C VAL A 14 13.82 -1.71 7.18
N PHE A 15 13.18 -2.75 6.63
CA PHE A 15 13.29 -4.11 7.14
C PHE A 15 14.01 -5.10 6.20
N ASP A 16 14.36 -4.69 4.97
CA ASP A 16 14.97 -5.56 3.95
C ASP A 16 14.16 -6.85 3.68
N ILE A 17 12.84 -6.70 3.59
CA ILE A 17 11.88 -7.77 3.30
C ILE A 17 11.20 -7.50 1.95
N ASP A 18 11.22 -8.51 1.09
CA ASP A 18 10.48 -8.56 -0.18
C ASP A 18 9.28 -9.52 -0.06
N PRO A 19 8.09 -9.02 0.34
CA PRO A 19 6.92 -9.85 0.58
C PRO A 19 6.16 -10.19 -0.71
N ASP A 20 5.62 -11.41 -0.81
CA ASP A 20 4.72 -11.77 -1.91
C ASP A 20 3.38 -11.03 -1.87
N MET A 21 2.98 -10.52 -0.70
CA MET A 21 1.75 -9.75 -0.52
C MET A 21 1.94 -8.61 0.49
N ILE A 22 1.41 -7.44 0.19
CA ILE A 22 1.37 -6.30 1.12
C ILE A 22 -0.08 -5.88 1.35
N THR A 23 -0.54 -5.89 2.60
CA THR A 23 -1.84 -5.34 2.98
C THR A 23 -1.70 -3.88 3.40
N PHE A 24 -2.68 -3.07 3.03
CA PHE A 24 -2.62 -1.63 3.30
C PHE A 24 -4.02 -1.00 3.47
N ALA A 25 -4.07 0.09 4.21
CA ALA A 25 -5.26 0.92 4.46
C ALA A 25 -4.81 2.23 5.12
N LYS A 26 -5.66 2.85 5.96
CA LYS A 26 -5.33 3.98 6.85
C LYS A 26 -4.62 5.14 6.12
N GLY A 27 -3.29 5.17 6.17
CA GLY A 27 -2.47 6.23 5.62
C GLY A 27 -2.54 6.38 4.09
N ILE A 28 -3.08 5.39 3.36
CA ILE A 28 -3.30 5.51 1.90
C ILE A 28 -4.15 6.72 1.53
N THR A 29 -5.11 7.09 2.38
CA THR A 29 -5.99 8.25 2.22
C THR A 29 -5.85 9.23 3.38
N SER A 30 -4.85 9.06 4.25
CA SER A 30 -4.72 9.79 5.52
C SER A 30 -6.01 9.85 6.36
N GLY A 31 -6.89 8.85 6.23
CA GLY A 31 -8.17 8.80 6.93
C GLY A 31 -9.30 9.64 6.33
N TYR A 32 -9.08 10.33 5.21
CA TYR A 32 -10.11 11.16 4.56
C TYR A 32 -11.22 10.36 3.87
N PHE A 33 -10.93 9.14 3.44
CA PHE A 33 -11.91 8.25 2.82
C PHE A 33 -11.58 6.77 3.13
N PRO A 34 -12.57 5.88 3.36
CA PRO A 34 -12.34 4.46 3.57
C PRO A 34 -11.72 3.80 2.32
N LEU A 35 -10.45 3.44 2.40
CA LEU A 35 -9.76 2.69 1.36
C LEU A 35 -8.74 1.73 1.98
N GLY A 36 -8.72 0.52 1.45
CA GLY A 36 -7.72 -0.49 1.75
C GLY A 36 -7.52 -1.39 0.56
N GLY A 37 -6.48 -2.21 0.60
CA GLY A 37 -6.15 -3.10 -0.48
C GLY A 37 -5.07 -4.10 -0.12
N VAL A 38 -4.80 -4.96 -1.09
CA VAL A 38 -3.71 -5.92 -1.08
C VAL A 38 -2.93 -5.76 -2.37
N ILE A 39 -1.61 -5.59 -2.27
CA ILE A 39 -0.68 -5.68 -3.39
C ILE A 39 -0.23 -7.14 -3.44
N ILE A 40 -0.25 -7.75 -4.61
CA ILE A 40 0.14 -9.15 -4.82
C ILE A 40 1.29 -9.15 -5.83
N SER A 41 2.37 -9.86 -5.51
CA SER A 41 3.53 -9.98 -6.39
C SER A 41 3.14 -10.67 -7.70
N GLU A 42 3.74 -10.23 -8.80
CA GLU A 42 3.55 -10.88 -10.11
C GLU A 42 4.00 -12.34 -10.07
N ARG A 43 5.09 -12.63 -9.35
CA ARG A 43 5.59 -13.99 -9.13
C ARG A 43 4.52 -14.91 -8.55
N LEU A 44 3.87 -14.49 -7.47
CA LEU A 44 2.82 -15.27 -6.83
C LEU A 44 1.59 -15.39 -7.75
N LEU A 45 1.17 -14.28 -8.37
CA LEU A 45 0.01 -14.28 -9.26
C LEU A 45 0.18 -15.22 -10.45
N GLU A 46 1.38 -15.26 -11.05
CA GLU A 46 1.71 -16.14 -12.16
C GLU A 46 1.77 -17.61 -11.74
N GLN A 47 2.34 -17.92 -10.58
CA GLN A 47 2.32 -19.27 -10.02
C GLN A 47 0.89 -19.77 -9.77
N LEU A 48 0.04 -18.91 -9.21
CA LEU A 48 -1.37 -19.22 -8.98
C LEU A 48 -2.12 -19.45 -10.29
N ARG A 49 -1.88 -18.66 -11.33
CA ARG A 49 -2.51 -18.87 -12.65
C ARG A 49 -2.11 -20.19 -13.27
N ARG A 50 -0.84 -20.57 -13.19
CA ARG A 50 -0.32 -21.84 -13.73
C ARG A 50 -0.84 -23.07 -13.00
N SER A 51 -1.05 -22.97 -11.69
CA SER A 51 -1.54 -24.10 -10.88
C SER A 51 -3.05 -24.27 -10.94
N ASN A 52 -3.79 -23.34 -11.56
CA ASN A 52 -5.24 -23.35 -11.60
C ASN A 52 -5.80 -23.84 -12.94
N HIS A 53 -7.12 -24.11 -12.93
CA HIS A 53 -7.86 -24.40 -14.16
C HIS A 53 -7.83 -23.18 -15.12
N PRO A 54 -7.76 -23.36 -16.45
CA PRO A 54 -7.76 -22.24 -17.41
C PRO A 54 -8.93 -21.26 -17.25
N ASP A 55 -10.09 -21.77 -16.83
CA ASP A 55 -11.30 -20.97 -16.60
C ASP A 55 -11.45 -20.50 -15.13
N ALA A 56 -10.41 -20.63 -14.31
CA ALA A 56 -10.49 -20.24 -12.91
C ALA A 56 -10.68 -18.72 -12.76
N LEU A 57 -11.76 -18.34 -12.09
CA LEU A 57 -12.06 -16.95 -11.74
C LEU A 57 -11.72 -16.69 -10.27
N PHE A 58 -11.08 -15.55 -9.99
CA PHE A 58 -11.01 -15.04 -8.63
C PHE A 58 -12.36 -14.41 -8.25
N GLY A 59 -13.30 -15.24 -7.79
CA GLY A 59 -14.67 -14.87 -7.43
C GLY A 59 -14.80 -14.08 -6.13
N HIS A 60 -13.94 -13.09 -5.91
CA HIS A 60 -13.93 -12.24 -4.73
C HIS A 60 -13.99 -10.76 -5.14
N GLY A 61 -14.84 -10.00 -4.46
CA GLY A 61 -14.98 -8.56 -4.66
C GLY A 61 -15.90 -7.96 -3.61
N LEU A 62 -15.75 -6.67 -3.36
CA LEU A 62 -16.62 -5.89 -2.48
C LEU A 62 -17.37 -4.86 -3.33
N THR A 63 -18.57 -4.46 -2.89
CA THR A 63 -19.37 -3.43 -3.56
C THR A 63 -18.59 -2.15 -3.83
N TYR A 64 -17.67 -1.80 -2.93
CA TYR A 64 -16.85 -0.59 -3.01
C TYR A 64 -15.38 -0.86 -3.36
N THR A 65 -15.06 -2.05 -3.88
CA THR A 65 -13.73 -2.31 -4.44
C THR A 65 -13.42 -1.24 -5.49
N SER A 66 -12.26 -0.57 -5.35
CA SER A 66 -11.81 0.48 -6.25
C SER A 66 -12.79 1.66 -6.38
N HIS A 67 -13.43 2.06 -5.28
CA HIS A 67 -14.35 3.20 -5.27
C HIS A 67 -13.64 4.48 -5.76
N PRO A 68 -14.13 5.16 -6.81
CA PRO A 68 -13.39 6.21 -7.52
C PRO A 68 -13.03 7.40 -6.64
N ILE A 69 -13.92 7.80 -5.71
CA ILE A 69 -13.63 8.88 -4.76
C ILE A 69 -12.45 8.51 -3.83
N GLY A 70 -12.42 7.27 -3.31
CA GLY A 70 -11.33 6.81 -2.48
C GLY A 70 -10.00 6.79 -3.23
N CYS A 71 -10.02 6.34 -4.49
CA CYS A 71 -8.85 6.36 -5.37
C CYS A 71 -8.36 7.79 -5.64
N ALA A 72 -9.26 8.74 -5.92
CA ALA A 72 -8.88 10.14 -6.15
C ALA A 72 -8.25 10.78 -4.89
N VAL A 73 -8.83 10.53 -3.71
CA VAL A 73 -8.26 10.97 -2.43
C VAL A 73 -6.89 10.35 -2.19
N ALA A 74 -6.73 9.05 -2.49
CA ALA A 74 -5.47 8.35 -2.32
C ALA A 74 -4.37 8.90 -3.23
N LEU A 75 -4.67 9.17 -4.50
CA LEU A 75 -3.73 9.78 -5.45
C LEU A 75 -3.20 11.11 -4.92
N LYS A 76 -4.10 12.02 -4.53
CA LYS A 76 -3.65 13.32 -4.02
C LYS A 76 -2.87 13.18 -2.71
N ASN A 77 -3.25 12.23 -1.86
CA ASN A 77 -2.51 11.96 -0.62
C ASN A 77 -1.10 11.41 -0.89
N LEU A 78 -0.91 10.55 -1.89
CA LEU A 78 0.42 10.07 -2.28
C LEU A 78 1.31 11.20 -2.78
N ASP A 79 0.78 12.10 -3.62
CA ASP A 79 1.53 13.29 -4.07
C ASP A 79 2.05 14.09 -2.86
N LEU A 80 1.17 14.38 -1.91
CA LEU A 80 1.54 15.14 -0.69
C LEU A 80 2.55 14.39 0.18
N LEU A 81 2.47 13.06 0.24
CA LEU A 81 3.45 12.26 0.96
C LEU A 81 4.84 12.44 0.35
N GLU A 82 4.94 12.30 -0.97
CA GLU A 82 6.19 12.39 -1.73
C GLU A 82 6.76 13.82 -1.80
N GLU A 83 5.90 14.85 -1.79
CA GLU A 83 6.29 16.27 -1.81
C GLU A 83 7.03 16.74 -0.54
N GLY A 84 7.08 15.94 0.52
CA GLY A 84 7.94 16.26 1.66
C GLY A 84 7.56 15.63 3.00
N VAL A 85 6.35 15.08 3.15
CA VAL A 85 5.94 14.46 4.43
C VAL A 85 6.81 13.25 4.77
N LEU A 86 7.18 12.45 3.77
CA LEU A 86 8.08 11.31 3.97
C LEU A 86 9.46 11.78 4.47
N GLN A 87 10.02 12.81 3.84
CA GLN A 87 11.30 13.40 4.23
C GLN A 87 11.23 13.96 5.65
N HIS A 88 10.24 14.81 5.93
CA HIS A 88 10.05 15.39 7.25
C HIS A 88 9.97 14.32 8.33
N THR A 89 9.25 13.22 8.07
CA THR A 89 9.17 12.11 9.02
C THR A 89 10.53 11.51 9.32
N ARG A 90 11.38 11.29 8.30
CA ARG A 90 12.75 10.77 8.50
C ARG A 90 13.62 11.74 9.29
N GLU A 91 13.48 13.04 9.03
CA GLU A 91 14.25 14.10 9.71
C GLU A 91 13.89 14.25 11.19
N ILE A 92 12.60 14.16 11.53
CA ILE A 92 12.14 14.33 12.91
C ILE A 92 12.21 13.03 13.73
N SER A 93 12.31 11.87 13.08
CA SER A 93 12.32 10.57 13.77
C SER A 93 13.38 10.45 14.87
N PRO A 94 14.65 10.88 14.70
CA PRO A 94 15.67 10.78 15.76
C PRO A 94 15.28 11.51 17.06
N TYR A 95 14.56 12.63 16.96
CA TYR A 95 14.07 13.36 18.14
C TYR A 95 13.07 12.53 18.96
N PHE A 96 12.24 11.71 18.30
CA PHE A 96 11.26 10.85 18.97
C PHE A 96 11.82 9.49 19.44
N GLN A 97 13.05 9.14 19.06
CA GLN A 97 13.71 7.88 19.45
C GLN A 97 14.67 8.05 20.63
N ALA A 98 14.99 9.29 21.01
CA ALA A 98 15.82 9.64 22.17
C ALA A 98 15.03 9.57 23.47
#